data_AF-A0AA40WEP8-F1
#
_entry.id   AF-A0AA40WEP8-F1
#
_cell.length_a   1.000
_cell.length_b   1.000
_cell.length_c   1.000
_cell.angle_alpha   90.00
_cell.angle_beta   90.00
_cell.angle_gamma   90.00
#
_symmetry.space_group_name_H-M   'P 1'
#
loop_
_entity.id
_entity.type
_entity.pdbx_description
1 polymer ?
#
loop_
_entity_poly.entity_id
_entity_poly.type
_entity_poly.pdbx_seq_one_letter_code
_entity_poly.pdbx_strand_id
1 'polypeptide(L)'
;PIPSELKYLKEYYPVPDKSPFSTFFEYFHFGAPYEDIANEVKSLAPDLVGISSLFSPYYREALKTAETVKRVLDVPVLMGGSHVSACPELMLSNPNVDFIIRGEGEKPICDFLTEFQTRKRYAIVDSLGWKENGSLRLNPIGDNFPIQELPAPDVSSLSKEHYLFEGRPMRFVITSRSCPLRCSFCSVHTTFGTKYRRNTVANVLSEIKESYELGYRVFDFEDDNLTFFR
;
A
#
# COMPACT_ATOMS: atom_id res chain seq x y z
N PRO A 1 22.11 -5.96 1.28
CA PRO A 1 23.02 -6.61 2.25
C PRO A 1 22.43 -7.95 2.72
N ILE A 2 23.25 -9.00 2.82
CA ILE A 2 22.83 -10.31 3.35
C ILE A 2 22.41 -10.13 4.83
N PRO A 3 21.20 -10.56 5.23
CA PRO A 3 20.73 -10.52 6.62
C PRO A 3 21.71 -11.17 7.61
N SER A 4 21.65 -10.76 8.87
CA SER A 4 22.60 -11.21 9.89
C SER A 4 22.54 -12.73 10.14
N GLU A 5 21.35 -13.29 10.00
CA GLU A 5 20.98 -14.71 10.11
C GLU A 5 21.51 -15.53 8.94
N LEU A 6 21.74 -14.86 7.81
CA LEU A 6 22.24 -15.45 6.56
C LEU A 6 23.72 -15.17 6.35
N LYS A 7 24.44 -14.63 7.35
CA LYS A 7 25.87 -14.32 7.25
C LYS A 7 26.72 -15.51 6.83
N TYR A 8 26.32 -16.73 7.22
CA TYR A 8 27.02 -17.97 6.85
C TYR A 8 27.06 -18.20 5.33
N LEU A 9 26.12 -17.60 4.59
CA LEU A 9 26.10 -17.66 3.13
C LEU A 9 27.19 -16.79 2.47
N LYS A 10 27.83 -15.86 3.19
CA LYS A 10 28.86 -14.99 2.61
C LYS A 10 30.06 -15.75 2.04
N GLU A 11 30.43 -16.87 2.63
CA GLU A 11 31.52 -17.72 2.13
C GLU A 11 31.17 -18.40 0.81
N TYR A 12 29.88 -18.62 0.57
CA TYR A 12 29.34 -19.26 -0.64
C TYR A 12 28.94 -18.26 -1.72
N TYR A 13 28.72 -16.99 -1.36
CA TYR A 13 28.51 -15.86 -2.28
C TYR A 13 29.64 -14.82 -2.15
N PRO A 14 30.91 -15.19 -2.40
CA PRO A 14 32.08 -14.33 -2.18
C PRO A 14 32.14 -13.16 -3.16
N VAL A 15 31.41 -13.26 -4.27
CA VAL A 15 31.21 -12.20 -5.26
C VAL A 15 29.72 -11.90 -5.37
N PRO A 16 29.32 -10.64 -5.60
CA PRO A 16 27.96 -10.34 -6.05
C PRO A 16 27.68 -11.22 -7.27
N ASP A 17 26.60 -12.01 -7.22
CA ASP A 17 26.29 -13.01 -8.25
C ASP A 17 25.89 -12.33 -9.56
N LYS A 18 26.84 -11.79 -10.33
CA LYS A 18 26.56 -11.11 -11.61
C LYS A 18 26.18 -12.09 -12.75
N SER A 19 25.78 -13.32 -12.43
CA SER A 19 25.39 -14.28 -13.44
C SER A 19 24.09 -13.84 -14.12
N PRO A 20 23.81 -14.27 -15.36
CA PRO A 20 22.52 -14.05 -16.01
C PRO A 20 21.35 -14.77 -15.31
N PHE A 21 21.63 -15.61 -14.30
CA PHE A 21 20.64 -16.21 -13.40
C PHE A 21 20.44 -15.41 -12.11
N SER A 22 21.20 -14.32 -12.00
CA SER A 22 21.07 -13.20 -11.10
C SER A 22 19.73 -12.49 -11.18
N THR A 23 18.66 -13.07 -10.66
CA THR A 23 17.31 -12.54 -10.88
C THR A 23 17.03 -11.18 -10.21
N PHE A 24 17.92 -10.59 -9.39
CA PHE A 24 17.58 -9.42 -8.55
C PHE A 24 18.69 -8.38 -8.21
N PHE A 25 19.53 -7.90 -9.15
CA PHE A 25 20.43 -6.75 -8.86
C PHE A 25 20.01 -5.42 -9.47
N GLU A 26 19.31 -5.45 -10.59
CA GLU A 26 18.87 -4.24 -11.28
C GLU A 26 17.34 -4.22 -11.25
N TYR A 27 16.79 -3.26 -10.51
CA TYR A 27 15.38 -2.95 -10.57
C TYR A 27 15.18 -1.93 -11.68
N PHE A 28 14.34 -2.26 -12.64
CA PHE A 28 13.86 -1.29 -13.61
C PHE A 28 12.73 -0.50 -12.98
N HIS A 29 12.90 0.81 -12.90
CA HIS A 29 11.83 1.72 -12.53
C HIS A 29 10.92 1.89 -13.74
N PHE A 30 9.66 1.49 -13.60
CA PHE A 30 8.62 1.72 -14.59
C PHE A 30 7.73 2.88 -14.14
N GLY A 31 7.40 3.78 -15.06
CA GLY A 31 6.56 4.96 -14.79
C GLY A 31 7.35 6.26 -14.73
N ALA A 32 6.74 7.29 -14.11
CA ALA A 32 7.32 8.62 -14.04
C ALA A 32 8.64 8.64 -13.24
N PRO A 33 9.69 9.33 -13.71
CA PRO A 33 10.88 9.59 -12.93
C PRO A 33 10.56 10.25 -11.58
N TYR A 34 11.35 9.95 -10.55
CA TYR A 34 11.15 10.51 -9.20
C TYR A 34 11.07 12.03 -9.16
N GLU A 35 11.90 12.71 -9.95
CA GLU A 35 11.93 14.17 -10.02
C GLU A 35 10.65 14.73 -10.66
N ASP A 36 10.07 14.03 -11.64
CA ASP A 36 8.81 14.44 -12.28
C ASP A 36 7.65 14.31 -11.28
N ILE A 37 7.61 13.21 -10.52
CA ILE A 37 6.63 13.01 -9.42
C ILE A 37 6.76 14.15 -8.40
N ALA A 38 7.98 14.48 -7.98
CA ALA A 38 8.20 15.53 -6.98
C ALA A 38 7.85 16.93 -7.51
N ASN A 39 8.12 17.23 -8.78
CA ASN A 39 7.73 18.48 -9.41
C ASN A 39 6.20 18.62 -9.52
N GLU A 40 5.51 17.54 -9.89
CA GLU A 40 4.04 17.51 -9.93
C GLU A 40 3.45 17.73 -8.53
N VAL A 41 3.92 16.98 -7.53
CA VAL A 41 3.50 17.16 -6.12
C VAL A 41 3.74 18.58 -5.64
N LYS A 42 4.90 19.16 -5.95
CA LYS A 42 5.21 20.56 -5.60
C LYS A 42 4.23 21.54 -6.25
N SER A 43 3.84 21.32 -7.50
CA SER A 43 2.90 22.19 -8.22
C SER A 43 1.48 22.15 -7.63
N LEU A 44 1.09 21.02 -7.04
CA LEU A 44 -0.20 20.85 -6.37
C LEU A 44 -0.24 21.52 -4.98
N ALA A 45 0.93 21.81 -4.39
CA ALA A 45 1.11 22.39 -3.06
C ALA A 45 0.23 21.72 -1.96
N PRO A 46 0.34 20.39 -1.76
CA PRO A 46 -0.50 19.67 -0.81
C PRO A 46 -0.08 19.89 0.65
N ASP A 47 -1.05 19.74 1.56
CA ASP A 47 -0.81 19.74 3.02
C ASP A 47 -0.24 18.42 3.55
N LEU A 48 -0.40 17.33 2.79
CA LEU A 48 0.01 15.97 3.15
C LEU A 48 0.23 15.15 1.87
N VAL A 49 1.28 14.33 1.85
CA VAL A 49 1.53 13.38 0.76
C VAL A 49 1.36 11.95 1.25
N GLY A 50 0.44 11.21 0.63
CA GLY A 50 0.22 9.79 0.88
C GLY A 50 0.97 8.91 -0.12
N ILE A 51 1.74 7.92 0.35
CA ILE A 51 2.44 6.95 -0.51
C ILE A 51 2.06 5.52 -0.11
N SER A 52 1.49 4.76 -1.06
CA SER A 52 1.21 3.34 -0.86
C SER A 52 2.46 2.49 -1.17
N SER A 53 2.87 1.66 -0.21
CA SER A 53 3.95 0.68 -0.35
C SER A 53 3.38 -0.72 -0.16
N LEU A 54 2.99 -1.33 -1.27
CA LEU A 54 2.28 -2.61 -1.29
C LEU A 54 3.23 -3.81 -1.19
N PHE A 55 4.37 -3.77 -1.89
CA PHE A 55 5.21 -4.96 -2.07
C PHE A 55 6.60 -4.80 -1.46
N SER A 56 7.01 -5.81 -0.69
CA SER A 56 8.32 -5.84 -0.03
C SER A 56 9.53 -5.74 -0.96
N PRO A 57 9.53 -6.24 -2.21
CA PRO A 57 10.65 -6.00 -3.13
C PRO A 57 10.82 -4.53 -3.55
N TYR A 58 9.76 -3.71 -3.48
CA TYR A 58 9.72 -2.36 -4.04
C TYR A 58 9.63 -1.26 -2.98
N TYR A 59 9.76 -1.59 -1.69
CA TYR A 59 9.64 -0.60 -0.61
C TYR A 59 10.66 0.54 -0.72
N ARG A 60 11.85 0.27 -1.27
CA ARG A 60 12.90 1.27 -1.47
C ARG A 60 12.49 2.35 -2.46
N GLU A 61 11.74 1.99 -3.49
CA GLU A 61 11.21 2.95 -4.46
C GLU A 61 10.23 3.90 -3.77
N ALA A 62 9.34 3.37 -2.90
CA ALA A 62 8.43 4.20 -2.12
C ALA A 62 9.16 5.15 -1.14
N LEU A 63 10.24 4.68 -0.49
CA LEU A 63 11.11 5.53 0.33
C LEU A 63 11.87 6.57 -0.49
N LYS A 64 12.30 6.21 -1.71
CA LYS A 64 12.99 7.12 -2.63
C LYS A 64 12.06 8.21 -3.15
N THR A 65 10.79 7.89 -3.39
CA THR A 65 9.75 8.88 -3.69
C THR A 65 9.57 9.85 -2.52
N ALA A 66 9.43 9.35 -1.29
CA ALA A 66 9.31 10.21 -0.10
C ALA A 66 10.52 11.16 0.07
N GLU A 67 11.75 10.63 -0.08
CA GLU A 67 12.97 11.44 -0.06
C GLU A 67 12.96 12.52 -1.14
N THR A 68 12.54 12.18 -2.37
CA THR A 68 12.57 13.11 -3.51
C THR A 68 11.52 14.21 -3.38
N VAL A 69 10.32 13.88 -2.90
CA VAL A 69 9.28 14.87 -2.58
C VAL A 69 9.77 15.84 -1.50
N LYS A 70 10.34 15.33 -0.40
CA LYS A 70 10.82 16.19 0.70
C LYS A 70 12.02 17.08 0.34
N ARG A 71 12.78 16.75 -0.71
CA ARG A 71 13.87 17.61 -1.22
C ARG A 71 13.34 18.90 -1.86
N VAL A 72 12.13 18.89 -2.42
CA VAL A 72 11.58 20.02 -3.19
C VAL A 72 10.44 20.75 -2.50
N LEU A 73 9.83 20.11 -1.48
CA LEU A 73 8.70 20.62 -0.71
C LEU A 73 8.78 20.14 0.75
N ASP A 74 8.69 21.05 1.72
CA ASP A 74 8.60 20.71 3.15
C ASP A 74 7.15 20.30 3.50
N VAL A 75 6.82 19.03 3.26
CA VAL A 75 5.47 18.47 3.44
C VAL A 75 5.53 17.17 4.26
N PRO A 76 4.58 16.94 5.17
CA PRO A 76 4.45 15.67 5.86
C PRO A 76 4.16 14.51 4.88
N VAL A 77 4.81 13.37 5.11
CA VAL A 77 4.63 12.14 4.35
C VAL A 77 3.98 11.07 5.22
N LEU A 78 2.84 10.56 4.76
CA LEU A 78 2.14 9.41 5.29
C LEU A 78 2.36 8.21 4.36
N MET A 79 2.75 7.06 4.90
CA MET A 79 2.83 5.82 4.12
C MET A 79 1.83 4.76 4.59
N GLY A 80 1.33 3.95 3.66
CA GLY A 80 0.44 2.83 3.96
C GLY A 80 0.74 1.62 3.07
N GLY A 81 -0.09 0.58 3.17
CA GLY A 81 0.01 -0.61 2.34
C GLY A 81 0.60 -1.83 3.05
N SER A 82 0.64 -2.96 2.33
CA SER A 82 0.94 -4.26 2.92
C SER A 82 2.38 -4.35 3.43
N HIS A 83 3.35 -3.71 2.76
CA HIS A 83 4.72 -3.70 3.26
C HIS A 83 4.88 -2.85 4.53
N VAL A 84 4.22 -1.69 4.59
CA VAL A 84 4.19 -0.86 5.81
C VAL A 84 3.58 -1.64 6.98
N SER A 85 2.53 -2.42 6.71
CA SER A 85 1.89 -3.26 7.73
C SER A 85 2.80 -4.39 8.22
N ALA A 86 3.57 -5.00 7.31
CA ALA A 86 4.50 -6.08 7.62
C ALA A 86 5.78 -5.60 8.33
N CYS A 87 6.30 -4.43 7.95
CA CYS A 87 7.57 -3.88 8.43
C CYS A 87 7.44 -2.42 8.94
N PRO A 88 6.58 -2.14 9.93
CA PRO A 88 6.19 -0.78 10.28
C PRO A 88 7.33 0.05 10.86
N GLU A 89 8.14 -0.54 11.75
CA GLU A 89 9.27 0.15 12.37
C GLU A 89 10.34 0.49 11.34
N LEU A 90 10.61 -0.42 10.39
CA LEU A 90 11.55 -0.18 9.29
C LEU A 90 11.11 1.04 8.47
N MET A 91 9.85 1.06 8.05
CA MET A 91 9.32 2.15 7.21
C MET A 91 9.28 3.47 7.98
N LEU A 92 8.75 3.47 9.20
CA LEU A 92 8.63 4.68 10.02
C LEU A 92 9.99 5.20 10.50
N SER A 93 11.01 4.36 10.68
CA SER A 93 12.35 4.81 11.07
C SER A 93 13.03 5.69 10.01
N ASN A 94 12.60 5.62 8.75
CA ASN A 94 13.17 6.43 7.68
C ASN A 94 12.92 7.93 7.94
N PRO A 95 13.92 8.82 7.84
CA PRO A 95 13.77 10.25 8.15
C PRO A 95 12.74 10.97 7.25
N ASN A 96 12.46 10.43 6.06
CA ASN A 96 11.54 11.02 5.10
C ASN A 96 10.08 10.58 5.28
N VAL A 97 9.78 9.78 6.32
CA VAL A 97 8.43 9.29 6.64
C VAL A 97 8.01 9.83 8.00
N ASP A 98 6.90 10.55 8.06
CA ASP A 98 6.41 11.18 9.30
C ASP A 98 5.33 10.35 9.97
N PHE A 99 4.47 9.75 9.15
CA PHE A 99 3.34 8.94 9.58
C PHE A 99 3.28 7.63 8.81
N ILE A 100 2.75 6.60 9.45
CA ILE A 100 2.33 5.37 8.77
C ILE A 100 0.93 4.96 9.19
N ILE A 101 0.20 4.30 8.30
CA ILE A 101 -1.05 3.59 8.63
C ILE A 101 -0.84 2.11 8.30
N ARG A 102 -1.21 1.26 9.27
CA ARG A 102 -1.08 -0.20 9.18
C ARG A 102 -2.44 -0.86 8.99
N GLY A 103 -2.47 -1.94 8.24
CA GLY A 103 -3.70 -2.64 7.88
C GLY A 103 -4.55 -1.88 6.87
N GLU A 104 -5.88 -1.96 6.99
CA GLU A 104 -6.80 -1.23 6.11
C GLU A 104 -6.77 0.27 6.41
N GLY A 105 -6.66 1.07 5.35
CA GLY A 105 -6.39 2.50 5.46
C GLY A 105 -7.64 3.37 5.55
N GLU A 106 -8.79 2.87 5.09
CA GLU A 106 -9.99 3.67 4.83
C GLU A 106 -10.54 4.35 6.08
N LYS A 107 -10.58 3.65 7.22
CA LYS A 107 -10.98 4.24 8.50
C LYS A 107 -9.88 5.12 9.10
N PRO A 108 -8.68 4.58 9.37
CA PRO A 108 -7.66 5.33 10.10
C PRO A 108 -7.19 6.57 9.35
N ILE A 109 -7.25 6.61 8.01
CA ILE A 109 -6.86 7.81 7.27
C ILE A 109 -7.86 8.96 7.49
N CYS A 110 -9.17 8.68 7.56
CA CYS A 110 -10.18 9.68 7.84
C CYS A 110 -10.06 10.22 9.28
N ASP A 111 -9.85 9.32 10.25
CA ASP A 111 -9.64 9.68 11.65
C ASP A 111 -8.34 10.48 11.81
N PHE A 112 -7.26 10.05 11.13
CA PHE A 112 -5.99 10.76 11.08
C PHE A 112 -6.15 12.18 10.51
N LEU A 113 -6.77 12.33 9.34
CA LEU A 113 -6.93 13.63 8.70
C LEU A 113 -7.73 14.61 9.57
N THR A 114 -8.75 14.12 10.28
CA THR A 114 -9.53 14.91 11.25
C THR A 114 -8.64 15.44 12.38
N GLU A 115 -7.81 14.59 12.97
CA GLU A 115 -6.90 15.00 14.05
C GLU A 115 -5.71 15.82 13.54
N PHE A 116 -5.22 15.54 12.34
CA PHE A 116 -4.13 16.25 11.67
C PHE A 116 -4.47 17.72 11.43
N GLN A 117 -5.70 18.01 10.99
CA GLN A 117 -6.19 19.37 10.77
C GLN A 117 -6.52 20.14 12.06
N THR A 118 -6.77 19.44 13.17
CA THR A 118 -7.34 20.05 14.38
C THR A 118 -6.38 20.02 15.57
N ARG A 119 -6.43 18.95 16.37
CA ARG A 119 -5.88 18.86 17.72
C ARG A 119 -4.59 18.03 17.82
N LYS A 120 -4.19 17.40 16.71
CA LYS A 120 -2.99 16.54 16.60
C LYS A 120 -2.98 15.42 17.66
N ARG A 121 -4.15 14.87 18.01
CA ARG A 121 -4.26 13.78 19.00
C ARG A 121 -4.02 12.43 18.31
N TYR A 122 -2.80 12.20 17.86
CA TYR A 122 -2.46 10.99 17.10
C TYR A 122 -2.66 9.71 17.91
N ALA A 123 -2.52 9.75 19.23
CA ALA A 123 -2.67 8.59 20.13
C ALA A 123 -4.07 7.95 20.15
N ILE A 124 -5.11 8.62 19.63
CA ILE A 124 -6.48 8.07 19.55
C ILE A 124 -6.82 7.49 18.17
N VAL A 125 -5.93 7.62 17.20
CA VAL A 125 -6.15 7.15 15.83
C VAL A 125 -5.64 5.72 15.72
N ASP A 126 -6.55 4.75 15.64
CA ASP A 126 -6.17 3.35 15.48
C ASP A 126 -5.24 3.15 14.27
N SER A 127 -4.38 2.15 14.35
CA SER A 127 -3.44 1.75 13.29
C SER A 127 -2.38 2.79 12.88
N LEU A 128 -2.42 4.02 13.40
CA LEU A 128 -1.48 5.08 13.11
C LEU A 128 -0.11 4.82 13.78
N GLY A 129 0.95 5.15 13.06
CA GLY A 129 2.29 5.28 13.60
C GLY A 129 2.87 6.66 13.29
N TRP A 130 3.67 7.20 14.22
CA TRP A 130 4.34 8.49 14.06
C TRP A 130 5.61 8.56 14.91
N LYS A 131 6.39 9.63 14.75
CA LYS A 131 7.56 9.92 15.59
C LYS A 131 7.22 10.95 16.65
N GLU A 132 7.60 10.66 17.89
CA GLU A 132 7.46 11.58 19.01
C GLU A 132 8.74 11.55 19.85
N ASN A 133 9.39 12.70 20.00
CA ASN A 133 10.63 12.85 20.79
C ASN A 133 11.72 11.82 20.40
N GLY A 134 11.87 11.56 19.10
CA GLY A 134 12.84 10.60 18.56
C GLY A 134 12.46 9.12 18.73
N SER A 135 11.33 8.82 19.35
CA SER A 135 10.80 7.46 19.51
C SER A 135 9.70 7.16 18.50
N LEU A 136 9.65 5.92 18.03
CA LEU A 136 8.56 5.44 17.17
C LEU A 136 7.35 5.12 18.05
N ARG A 137 6.19 5.66 17.68
CA ARG A 137 4.89 5.36 18.31
C ARG A 137 4.05 4.60 17.31
N LEU A 138 3.46 3.49 17.73
CA LEU A 138 2.58 2.65 16.93
C LEU A 138 1.33 2.35 17.74
N ASN A 139 0.19 2.92 17.36
CA ASN A 139 -1.09 2.63 18.01
C ASN A 139 -1.56 1.21 17.66
N PRO A 140 -2.36 0.55 18.52
CA PRO A 140 -2.96 -0.74 18.22
C PRO A 140 -3.67 -0.76 16.85
N ILE A 141 -3.68 -1.92 16.19
CA ILE A 141 -4.45 -2.10 14.96
C ILE A 141 -5.93 -2.08 15.30
N GLY A 142 -6.68 -1.18 14.67
CA GLY A 142 -8.13 -1.07 14.85
C GLY A 142 -8.92 -2.12 14.07
N ASP A 143 -10.24 -2.10 14.26
CA ASP A 143 -11.15 -2.94 13.49
C ASP A 143 -11.29 -2.46 12.05
N ASN A 144 -11.31 -3.41 11.11
CA ASN A 144 -11.57 -3.13 9.71
C ASN A 144 -13.07 -2.91 9.44
N PHE A 145 -13.40 -2.06 8.47
CA PHE A 145 -14.79 -1.82 8.06
C PHE A 145 -15.50 -3.07 7.51
N PRO A 146 -16.81 -3.21 7.69
CA PRO A 146 -17.58 -4.11 6.83
C PRO A 146 -17.39 -3.69 5.37
N ILE A 147 -16.98 -4.62 4.51
CA ILE A 147 -16.69 -4.34 3.09
C ILE A 147 -17.92 -3.78 2.35
N GLN A 148 -19.13 -4.09 2.82
CA GLN A 148 -20.39 -3.62 2.24
C GLN A 148 -20.65 -2.13 2.52
N GLU A 149 -19.98 -1.56 3.52
CA GLU A 149 -20.11 -0.15 3.91
C GLU A 149 -19.08 0.74 3.21
N LEU A 150 -18.10 0.14 2.54
CA LEU A 150 -17.12 0.89 1.77
C LEU A 150 -17.76 1.44 0.48
N PRO A 151 -17.47 2.71 0.12
CA PRO A 151 -17.90 3.25 -1.16
C PRO A 151 -17.21 2.52 -2.31
N ALA A 152 -17.80 2.60 -3.50
CA ALA A 152 -17.15 2.13 -4.71
C ALA A 152 -15.80 2.87 -4.91
N PRO A 153 -14.72 2.19 -5.36
CA PRO A 153 -13.43 2.83 -5.57
C PRO A 153 -13.50 3.94 -6.62
N ASP A 154 -13.03 5.14 -6.27
CA ASP A 154 -12.89 6.25 -7.22
C ASP A 154 -11.81 5.93 -8.26
N VAL A 155 -12.21 5.99 -9.53
CA VAL A 155 -11.34 5.72 -10.68
C VAL A 155 -11.46 6.78 -11.77
N SER A 156 -11.96 7.94 -11.40
CA SER A 156 -12.01 9.10 -12.29
C SER A 156 -10.62 9.45 -12.85
N SER A 157 -9.55 9.21 -12.09
CA SER A 157 -8.16 9.45 -12.50
C SER A 157 -7.47 8.24 -13.17
N LEU A 158 -8.14 7.10 -13.28
CA LEU A 158 -7.55 5.89 -13.87
C LEU A 158 -7.74 5.92 -15.40
N SER A 159 -6.64 6.09 -16.14
CA SER A 159 -6.67 6.03 -17.62
C SER A 159 -6.97 4.62 -18.10
N LYS A 160 -8.07 4.47 -18.84
CA LYS A 160 -8.48 3.19 -19.45
C LYS A 160 -7.51 2.72 -20.53
N GLU A 161 -6.71 3.64 -21.08
CA GLU A 161 -5.72 3.40 -22.12
C GLU A 161 -4.45 2.76 -21.57
N HIS A 162 -4.16 2.95 -20.28
CA HIS A 162 -2.98 2.38 -19.63
C HIS A 162 -3.24 1.00 -18.98
N TYR A 163 -4.49 0.70 -18.62
CA TYR A 163 -4.88 -0.54 -17.96
C TYR A 163 -5.67 -1.44 -18.92
N LEU A 164 -4.93 -2.11 -19.81
CA LEU A 164 -5.48 -2.96 -20.87
C LEU A 164 -5.09 -4.42 -20.68
N PHE A 165 -6.05 -5.32 -20.87
CA PHE A 165 -5.79 -6.76 -21.05
C PHE A 165 -6.27 -7.17 -22.44
N GLU A 166 -5.34 -7.67 -23.26
CA GLU A 166 -5.58 -7.96 -24.69
C GLU A 166 -6.20 -6.75 -25.43
N GLY A 167 -5.72 -5.54 -25.14
CA GLY A 167 -6.22 -4.31 -25.76
C GLY A 167 -7.60 -3.84 -25.27
N ARG A 168 -8.16 -4.47 -24.23
CA ARG A 168 -9.47 -4.11 -23.66
C ARG A 168 -9.32 -3.49 -22.28
N PRO A 169 -10.03 -2.39 -21.95
CA PRO A 169 -9.96 -1.78 -20.63
C PRO A 169 -10.33 -2.74 -19.51
N MET A 170 -9.45 -2.82 -18.51
CA MET A 170 -9.54 -3.72 -17.37
C MET A 170 -9.96 -2.97 -16.10
N ARG A 171 -10.73 -3.65 -15.26
CA ARG A 171 -11.24 -3.19 -13.97
C ARG A 171 -10.90 -4.21 -12.89
N PHE A 172 -10.35 -3.76 -11.77
CA PHE A 172 -10.18 -4.59 -10.58
C PHE A 172 -11.48 -4.63 -9.77
N VAL A 173 -11.82 -5.81 -9.25
CA VAL A 173 -13.00 -6.07 -8.44
C VAL A 173 -12.57 -6.83 -7.20
N ILE A 174 -13.08 -6.43 -6.03
CA ILE A 174 -12.84 -7.12 -4.76
C ILE A 174 -14.19 -7.56 -4.20
N THR A 175 -14.43 -8.86 -4.17
CA THR A 175 -15.70 -9.42 -3.63
C THR A 175 -15.60 -9.78 -2.15
N SER A 176 -14.39 -9.86 -1.63
CA SER A 176 -14.09 -10.20 -0.26
C SER A 176 -12.69 -9.69 0.13
N ARG A 177 -12.46 -9.51 1.42
CA ARG A 177 -11.15 -9.16 1.97
C ARG A 177 -10.72 -10.15 3.05
N SER A 178 -9.40 -10.29 3.19
CA SER A 178 -8.73 -11.23 4.07
C SER A 178 -8.86 -12.68 3.58
N CYS A 179 -8.02 -13.55 4.13
CA CYS A 179 -8.14 -14.99 4.02
C CYS A 179 -8.06 -15.57 5.45
N PRO A 180 -8.99 -16.45 5.87
CA PRO A 180 -9.00 -16.98 7.23
C PRO A 180 -7.96 -18.10 7.44
N LEU A 181 -7.26 -18.50 6.38
CA LEU A 181 -6.19 -19.49 6.45
C LEU A 181 -4.92 -18.86 7.04
N ARG A 182 -4.07 -19.69 7.64
CA ARG A 182 -2.80 -19.29 8.28
C ARG A 182 -1.60 -19.96 7.63
N CYS A 183 -1.52 -19.87 6.31
CA CYS A 183 -0.39 -20.40 5.56
C CYS A 183 0.90 -19.73 6.05
N SER A 184 1.93 -20.53 6.37
CA SER A 184 3.17 -20.05 6.98
C SER A 184 3.96 -19.04 6.14
N PHE A 185 3.70 -18.99 4.82
CA PHE A 185 4.37 -18.10 3.88
C PHE A 185 3.59 -16.81 3.57
N CYS A 186 2.33 -16.71 4.01
CA CYS A 186 1.41 -15.66 3.54
C CYS A 186 1.31 -14.50 4.54
N SER A 187 1.49 -13.27 4.08
CA SER A 187 1.42 -12.05 4.90
C SER A 187 0.04 -11.37 4.92
N VAL A 188 -0.95 -11.89 4.18
CA VAL A 188 -2.31 -11.29 4.06
C VAL A 188 -2.90 -10.98 5.42
N HIS A 189 -2.80 -11.91 6.37
CA HIS A 189 -3.36 -11.76 7.71
C HIS A 189 -2.70 -10.65 8.55
N THR A 190 -1.47 -10.26 8.22
CA THR A 190 -0.75 -9.14 8.85
C THR A 190 -1.32 -7.80 8.40
N THR A 191 -1.84 -7.73 7.17
CA THR A 191 -2.43 -6.50 6.61
C THR A 191 -3.95 -6.47 6.83
N PHE A 192 -4.68 -7.48 6.36
CA PHE A 192 -6.14 -7.46 6.31
C PHE A 192 -6.81 -8.17 7.51
N GLY A 193 -6.01 -8.63 8.48
CA GLY A 193 -6.48 -9.45 9.60
C GLY A 193 -6.87 -10.87 9.15
N THR A 194 -7.46 -11.66 10.05
CA THR A 194 -7.88 -13.05 9.76
C THR A 194 -9.38 -13.22 9.52
N LYS A 195 -10.15 -12.14 9.62
CA LYS A 195 -11.61 -12.18 9.48
C LYS A 195 -11.99 -12.00 8.01
N TYR A 196 -12.40 -13.10 7.39
CA TYR A 196 -12.97 -13.09 6.04
C TYR A 196 -14.25 -12.25 6.02
N ARG A 197 -14.27 -11.20 5.18
CA ARG A 197 -15.43 -10.30 5.01
C ARG A 197 -15.82 -10.32 3.55
N ARG A 198 -17.09 -10.64 3.27
CA ARG A 198 -17.63 -10.74 1.91
C ARG A 198 -18.50 -9.55 1.59
N ASN A 199 -18.38 -9.01 0.39
CA ASN A 199 -19.36 -8.05 -0.12
C ASN A 199 -20.67 -8.77 -0.47
N THR A 200 -21.73 -8.00 -0.68
CA THR A 200 -22.99 -8.57 -1.18
C THR A 200 -22.89 -8.80 -2.69
N VAL A 201 -23.54 -9.84 -3.19
CA VAL A 201 -23.62 -10.09 -4.64
C VAL A 201 -24.25 -8.90 -5.36
N ALA A 202 -25.25 -8.27 -4.75
CA ALA A 202 -25.90 -7.08 -5.33
C ALA A 202 -24.91 -5.91 -5.52
N ASN A 203 -24.08 -5.62 -4.51
CA ASN A 203 -23.07 -4.56 -4.61
C ASN A 203 -22.04 -4.87 -5.70
N VAL A 204 -21.54 -6.10 -5.74
CA VAL A 204 -20.55 -6.53 -6.75
C VAL A 204 -21.13 -6.44 -8.16
N LEU A 205 -22.38 -6.87 -8.36
CA LEU A 205 -23.04 -6.76 -9.66
C LEU A 205 -23.30 -5.30 -10.05
N SER A 206 -23.63 -4.42 -9.10
CA SER A 206 -23.76 -2.97 -9.36
C SER A 206 -22.44 -2.39 -9.84
N GLU A 207 -21.34 -2.65 -9.12
CA GLU A 207 -20.00 -2.17 -9.48
C GLU A 207 -19.57 -2.65 -10.88
N ILE A 208 -19.80 -3.94 -11.19
CA ILE A 208 -19.50 -4.52 -12.50
C ILE A 208 -20.35 -3.84 -13.59
N LYS A 209 -21.65 -3.61 -13.34
CA LYS A 209 -22.55 -2.99 -14.30
C LYS A 209 -22.16 -1.53 -14.57
N GLU A 210 -21.92 -0.74 -13.53
CA GLU A 210 -21.46 0.65 -13.63
C GLU A 210 -20.13 0.74 -14.39
N SER A 211 -19.19 -0.15 -14.07
CA SER A 211 -17.91 -0.24 -14.79
C SER A 211 -18.10 -0.63 -16.27
N TYR A 212 -19.01 -1.56 -16.57
CA TYR A 212 -19.31 -1.92 -17.95
C TYR A 212 -19.89 -0.74 -18.74
N GLU A 213 -20.77 0.04 -18.13
CA GLU A 213 -21.34 1.28 -18.70
C GLU A 213 -20.24 2.35 -18.93
N LEU A 214 -19.22 2.41 -18.09
CA LEU A 214 -18.02 3.26 -18.26
C LEU A 214 -17.04 2.75 -19.34
N GLY A 215 -17.31 1.59 -19.94
CA GLY A 215 -16.53 1.04 -21.05
C GLY A 215 -15.51 -0.04 -20.66
N TYR A 216 -15.46 -0.47 -19.40
CA TYR A 216 -14.62 -1.59 -18.98
C TYR A 216 -15.14 -2.91 -19.55
N ARG A 217 -14.24 -3.81 -19.94
CA ARG A 217 -14.58 -5.08 -20.62
C ARG A 217 -13.87 -6.29 -20.03
N VAL A 218 -12.87 -6.09 -19.19
CA VAL A 218 -12.18 -7.14 -18.45
C VAL A 218 -12.31 -6.84 -16.97
N PHE A 219 -12.65 -7.84 -16.18
CA PHE A 219 -12.83 -7.73 -14.73
C PHE A 219 -11.87 -8.70 -14.05
N ASP A 220 -10.90 -8.16 -13.31
CA ASP A 220 -9.91 -8.90 -12.57
C ASP A 220 -10.30 -8.98 -11.09
N PHE A 221 -10.31 -10.17 -10.52
CA PHE A 221 -10.76 -10.42 -9.16
C PHE A 221 -9.54 -10.49 -8.23
N GLU A 222 -9.37 -9.47 -7.39
CA GLU A 222 -8.19 -9.27 -6.53
C GLU A 222 -8.40 -9.80 -5.10
N ASP A 223 -9.34 -10.74 -4.93
CA ASP A 223 -9.64 -11.39 -3.67
C ASP A 223 -8.48 -12.29 -3.21
N ASP A 224 -8.07 -12.18 -1.94
CA ASP A 224 -7.08 -13.09 -1.34
C ASP A 224 -7.51 -14.56 -1.41
N ASN A 225 -8.83 -14.81 -1.41
CA ASN A 225 -9.41 -16.15 -1.55
C ASN A 225 -10.85 -16.09 -2.10
N LEU A 226 -10.99 -15.84 -3.40
CA LEU A 226 -12.27 -15.70 -4.10
C LEU A 226 -13.24 -16.88 -3.89
N THR A 227 -12.71 -18.10 -3.80
CA THR A 227 -13.52 -19.33 -3.74
C THR A 227 -13.83 -19.79 -2.32
N PHE A 228 -13.39 -19.05 -1.29
CA PHE A 228 -13.67 -19.44 0.08
C PHE A 228 -15.16 -19.40 0.38
N PHE A 229 -15.71 -20.58 0.64
CA PHE A 229 -17.11 -20.78 1.00
C PHE A 229 -17.16 -21.67 2.26
N ARG A 230 -17.47 -21.07 3.40
CA ARG A 230 -17.75 -21.74 4.67
C ARG A 230 -18.89 -21.04 5.39
#